data_AF-A0A210W557-F1
#
_entry.id   AF-A0A210W557-F1
#
_cell.length_a   1.000
_cell.length_b   1.000
_cell.length_c   1.000
_cell.angle_alpha   90.00
_cell.angle_beta   90.00
_cell.angle_gamma   90.00
#
_symmetry.space_group_name_H-M   'P 1'
#
loop_
_entity.id
_entity.type
_entity.pdbx_description
1 polymer ?
#
loop_
_entity_poly.entity_id
_entity_poly.type
_entity_poly.pdbx_seq_one_letter_code
_entity_poly.pdbx_strand_id
1 'polypeptide(L)'
;MKTGRRAFMQVAGALPAAAAASSIPMGVSAVAMELRRSHFQPLLGHNFSVAGEAAELRLVALSALPHALQSDRSFSALFELSRPGALPQNTWEIAHPALGRHAVFLSPSDAQGGLLEAVFNRG
;
A
#
# COMPACT_ATOMS: atom_id res chain seq x y z
N MET A 1 49.34 -3.63 52.43
CA MET A 1 48.38 -4.55 53.07
C MET A 1 46.99 -4.01 52.80
N LYS A 2 46.18 -4.72 51.98
CA LYS A 2 44.99 -5.50 52.40
C LYS A 2 43.90 -4.58 52.99
N THR A 3 42.66 -4.46 52.54
CA THR A 3 41.70 -5.34 51.83
C THR A 3 40.50 -4.42 51.54
N GLY A 4 39.84 -4.41 50.37
CA GLY A 4 38.62 -5.18 50.06
C GLY A 4 37.46 -4.95 51.05
N ARG A 5 36.17 -4.97 50.71
CA ARG A 5 35.36 -5.13 49.49
C ARG A 5 33.90 -5.11 50.01
N ARG A 6 32.93 -4.55 49.27
CA ARG A 6 31.45 -4.76 49.35
C ARG A 6 30.73 -4.10 50.54
N ALA A 7 29.45 -3.73 50.51
CA ALA A 7 28.42 -3.41 49.50
C ALA A 7 27.13 -3.05 50.29
N PHE A 8 26.14 -2.47 49.59
CA PHE A 8 24.68 -2.41 49.86
C PHE A 8 24.03 -1.12 50.42
N MET A 9 23.28 -0.47 49.50
CA MET A 9 21.91 0.10 49.55
C MET A 9 21.57 1.20 50.59
N GLN A 10 20.76 2.24 50.32
CA GLN A 10 19.46 2.34 49.63
C GLN A 10 19.25 3.75 48.99
N VAL A 11 18.67 3.83 47.77
CA VAL A 11 17.30 4.28 47.39
C VAL A 11 16.92 5.73 47.74
N ALA A 12 16.64 6.55 46.71
CA ALA A 12 15.35 7.24 46.48
C ALA A 12 15.53 8.48 45.56
N GLY A 13 14.59 8.69 44.63
CA GLY A 13 14.17 10.05 44.27
C GLY A 13 14.12 10.43 42.79
N ALA A 14 12.90 10.41 42.26
CA ALA A 14 12.31 11.36 41.31
C ALA A 14 12.75 11.39 39.81
N LEU A 15 11.80 10.97 38.96
CA LEU A 15 11.62 11.38 37.54
C LEU A 15 11.06 12.83 37.50
N PRO A 16 11.26 13.64 36.42
CA PRO A 16 10.46 13.45 35.19
C PRO A 16 11.09 13.87 33.84
N ALA A 17 10.49 13.28 32.80
CA ALA A 17 10.20 13.83 31.46
C ALA A 17 11.34 14.12 30.46
N ALA A 18 11.48 13.21 29.50
CA ALA A 18 11.66 13.60 28.10
C ALA A 18 10.79 12.67 27.23
N ALA A 19 9.71 13.23 26.70
CA ALA A 19 8.84 12.57 25.73
C ALA A 19 9.63 12.34 24.44
N ALA A 20 10.19 11.15 24.26
CA ALA A 20 10.49 10.66 22.93
C ALA A 20 9.15 10.27 22.31
N ALA A 21 8.59 11.17 21.51
CA ALA A 21 7.52 10.85 20.59
C ALA A 21 8.07 9.83 19.59
N SER A 22 7.99 8.55 19.96
CA SER A 22 8.10 7.46 19.02
C SER A 22 6.95 7.65 18.05
N SER A 23 7.25 8.22 16.89
CA SER A 23 6.38 8.20 15.72
C SER A 23 6.15 6.72 15.39
N ILE A 24 5.08 6.16 15.97
CA ILE A 24 4.51 4.91 15.53
C ILE A 24 4.25 5.13 14.04
N PRO A 25 4.84 4.36 13.11
CA PRO A 25 4.25 4.30 11.80
C PRO A 25 2.86 3.74 12.07
N MET A 26 1.84 4.60 11.98
CA MET A 26 0.46 4.17 11.83
C MET A 26 0.42 3.39 10.51
N GLY A 27 0.90 2.15 10.56
CA GLY A 27 0.41 1.06 9.76
C GLY A 27 -1.03 0.91 10.18
N VAL A 28 -1.86 1.79 9.63
CA VAL A 28 -3.29 1.54 9.55
C VAL A 28 -3.35 0.17 8.88
N SER A 29 -3.63 -0.87 9.67
CA SER A 29 -4.13 -2.12 9.13
C SER A 29 -5.41 -1.72 8.43
N ALA A 30 -5.29 -1.40 7.14
CA ALA A 30 -6.42 -1.33 6.26
C ALA A 30 -7.03 -2.72 6.39
N VAL A 31 -8.19 -2.80 7.04
CA VAL A 31 -9.05 -3.97 6.96
C VAL A 31 -9.08 -4.28 5.48
N ALA A 32 -8.50 -5.41 5.07
CA ALA A 32 -8.23 -5.69 3.67
C ALA A 32 -9.57 -5.85 2.96
N MET A 33 -10.13 -4.71 2.55
CA MET A 33 -11.44 -4.64 1.93
C MET A 33 -11.31 -5.42 0.64
N GLU A 34 -12.20 -6.40 0.46
CA GLU A 34 -12.20 -7.19 -0.73
C GLU A 34 -12.37 -6.28 -1.95
N LEU A 35 -11.33 -6.22 -2.78
CA LEU A 35 -11.33 -5.41 -3.98
C LEU A 35 -12.30 -6.02 -4.99
N ARG A 36 -13.29 -5.23 -5.38
CA ARG A 36 -14.36 -5.62 -6.29
C ARG A 36 -14.45 -4.63 -7.43
N ARG A 37 -14.83 -5.11 -8.61
CA ARG A 37 -15.01 -4.27 -9.81
C ARG A 37 -16.00 -3.13 -9.54
N SER A 38 -17.09 -3.42 -8.83
CA SER A 38 -18.10 -2.44 -8.40
C SER A 38 -17.52 -1.28 -7.57
N HIS A 39 -16.46 -1.51 -6.78
CA HIS A 39 -15.79 -0.45 -6.01
C HIS A 39 -14.90 0.45 -6.89
N PHE A 40 -14.35 -0.08 -7.99
CA PHE A 40 -13.53 0.68 -8.94
C PHE A 40 -14.35 1.39 -10.02
N GLN A 41 -15.53 0.88 -10.35
CA GLN A 41 -16.43 1.47 -11.34
C GLN A 41 -16.68 2.97 -11.15
N PRO A 42 -17.02 3.47 -9.94
CA PRO A 42 -17.21 4.91 -9.72
C PRO A 42 -15.89 5.70 -9.72
N LEU A 43 -14.74 5.03 -9.74
CA LEU A 43 -13.40 5.63 -9.69
C LEU A 43 -12.72 5.65 -11.07
N LEU A 44 -13.45 5.28 -12.14
CA LEU A 44 -12.95 5.41 -13.50
C LEU A 44 -12.60 6.89 -13.79
N GLY A 45 -11.37 7.11 -14.24
CA GLY A 45 -10.78 8.42 -14.49
C GLY A 45 -10.09 9.05 -13.29
N HIS A 46 -10.20 8.47 -12.09
CA HIS A 46 -9.54 8.97 -10.88
C HIS A 46 -8.08 8.53 -10.79
N ASN A 47 -7.30 9.32 -10.05
CA ASN A 47 -5.88 9.07 -9.81
C ASN A 47 -5.66 8.34 -8.48
N PHE A 48 -4.73 7.41 -8.50
CA PHE A 48 -4.26 6.60 -7.39
C PHE A 48 -2.79 6.94 -7.15
N SER A 49 -2.43 7.08 -5.88
CA SER A 49 -1.03 7.32 -5.49
C SER A 49 -0.33 6.00 -5.25
N VAL A 50 0.95 5.90 -5.62
CA VAL A 50 1.77 4.71 -5.35
C VAL A 50 2.64 4.96 -4.12
N ALA A 51 2.62 4.04 -3.16
CA ALA A 51 3.44 4.16 -1.96
C ALA A 51 4.91 3.96 -2.30
N GLY A 52 5.76 4.87 -1.81
CA GLY A 52 7.21 4.81 -2.02
C GLY A 52 7.69 5.39 -3.35
N GLU A 53 6.78 5.76 -4.25
CA GLU A 53 7.11 6.35 -5.55
C GLU A 53 6.33 7.64 -5.81
N ALA A 54 6.96 8.61 -6.45
CA ALA A 54 6.29 9.84 -6.89
C ALA A 54 5.51 9.63 -8.19
N ALA A 55 4.84 8.48 -8.32
CA ALA A 55 4.06 8.09 -9.48
C ALA A 55 2.56 8.15 -9.15
N GLU A 56 1.80 8.64 -10.12
CA GLU A 56 0.34 8.63 -10.08
C GLU A 56 -0.19 7.70 -11.17
N LEU A 57 -1.22 6.94 -10.81
CA LEU A 57 -1.88 5.96 -11.67
C LEU A 57 -3.32 6.39 -11.89
N ARG A 58 -3.68 6.71 -13.12
CA ARG A 58 -5.05 7.05 -13.46
C ARG A 58 -5.80 5.81 -13.91
N LEU A 59 -6.89 5.44 -13.24
CA LEU A 59 -7.69 4.30 -13.68
C LEU A 59 -8.41 4.65 -14.99
N VAL A 60 -8.10 3.97 -16.09
CA VAL A 60 -8.66 4.27 -17.42
C VAL A 60 -9.71 3.27 -17.88
N ALA A 61 -9.59 2.00 -17.50
CA ALA A 61 -10.56 0.97 -17.90
C ALA A 61 -10.67 -0.16 -16.87
N LEU A 62 -11.84 -0.80 -16.87
CA LEU A 62 -12.14 -1.99 -16.07
C LEU A 62 -12.80 -3.06 -16.93
N SER A 63 -12.13 -4.18 -17.11
CA SER A 63 -12.60 -5.31 -17.91
C SER A 63 -12.95 -6.48 -17.00
N ALA A 64 -14.06 -7.16 -17.25
CA ALA A 64 -14.30 -8.46 -16.62
C ALA A 64 -13.43 -9.52 -17.28
N LEU A 65 -12.88 -10.44 -16.49
CA LEU A 65 -12.15 -11.57 -17.05
C LEU A 65 -13.12 -12.54 -17.75
N PRO A 66 -12.87 -12.92 -19.02
CA PRO A 66 -13.70 -13.91 -19.69
C PRO A 66 -13.64 -15.24 -18.93
N HIS A 67 -14.79 -15.94 -18.84
CA HIS A 67 -14.96 -17.21 -18.12
C HIS A 67 -14.91 -17.15 -16.58
N ALA A 68 -14.85 -15.98 -15.96
CA ALA A 68 -14.96 -15.87 -14.50
C ALA A 68 -16.42 -16.02 -14.03
N LEU A 69 -16.68 -17.02 -13.18
CA LEU A 69 -17.99 -17.22 -12.51
C LEU A 69 -18.37 -16.04 -11.60
N GLN A 70 -17.40 -15.30 -11.07
CA GLN A 70 -17.60 -14.12 -10.22
C GLN A 70 -16.89 -12.89 -10.83
N SER A 71 -17.48 -12.31 -11.87
CA SER A 71 -16.91 -11.17 -12.60
C SER A 71 -16.67 -9.91 -11.75
N ASP A 72 -17.26 -9.82 -10.55
CA ASP A 72 -17.04 -8.72 -9.62
C ASP A 72 -15.73 -8.89 -8.81
N ARG A 73 -15.25 -10.13 -8.62
CA ARG A 73 -13.97 -10.44 -7.95
C ARG A 73 -12.83 -10.77 -8.92
N SER A 74 -13.19 -11.14 -10.14
CA SER A 74 -12.27 -11.47 -11.22
C SER A 74 -12.38 -10.45 -12.34
N PHE A 75 -11.51 -9.45 -12.32
CA PHE A 75 -11.51 -8.33 -13.27
C PHE A 75 -10.09 -7.84 -13.51
N SER A 76 -9.85 -7.20 -14.65
CA SER A 76 -8.65 -6.43 -14.90
C SER A 76 -8.93 -4.93 -14.84
N ALA A 77 -8.00 -4.19 -14.26
CA ALA A 77 -8.02 -2.75 -14.16
C ALA A 77 -6.80 -2.20 -14.91
N LEU A 78 -7.05 -1.34 -15.89
CA LEU A 78 -6.00 -0.65 -16.62
C LEU A 78 -5.79 0.73 -16.01
N PHE A 79 -4.54 1.02 -15.69
CA PHE A 79 -4.06 2.28 -15.15
C PHE A 79 -3.12 2.94 -16.15
N GLU A 80 -3.28 4.24 -16.36
CA GLU A 80 -2.36 5.07 -17.11
C GLU A 80 -1.38 5.73 -16.15
N LEU A 81 -0.09 5.63 -16.46
CA LEU A 81 0.99 6.28 -15.75
C LEU A 81 1.18 7.69 -16.29
N SER A 82 1.15 8.69 -15.40
CA SER A 82 1.49 10.08 -15.77
C SER A 82 2.94 10.20 -16.28
N ARG A 83 3.83 9.30 -15.85
CA ARG A 83 5.23 9.22 -16.30
C ARG A 83 5.55 7.79 -16.76
N PRO A 84 5.57 7.55 -18.08
CA PRO A 84 5.87 6.22 -18.62
C PRO A 84 7.23 5.68 -18.15
N GLY A 85 7.29 4.37 -17.89
CA GLY A 85 8.52 3.68 -17.48
C GLY A 85 8.95 3.90 -16.03
N ALA A 86 8.19 4.67 -15.24
CA ALA A 86 8.51 4.94 -13.84
C ALA A 86 8.25 3.73 -12.91
N LEU A 87 7.33 2.83 -13.28
CA LEU A 87 6.97 1.66 -12.46
C LEU A 87 7.23 0.35 -13.23
N PRO A 88 8.24 -0.45 -12.84
CA PRO A 88 8.41 -1.79 -13.36
C PRO A 88 7.28 -2.72 -12.89
N GLN A 89 7.16 -3.87 -13.55
CA GLN A 89 6.23 -4.93 -13.17
C GLN A 89 6.53 -5.41 -11.74
N ASN A 90 5.64 -5.11 -10.80
CA ASN A 90 5.79 -5.53 -9.41
C ASN A 90 4.46 -5.39 -8.65
N THR A 91 4.43 -5.91 -7.43
CA THR A 91 3.38 -5.60 -6.47
C THR A 91 3.65 -4.23 -5.85
N TRP A 92 2.78 -3.28 -6.15
CA TRP A 92 2.83 -1.91 -5.64
C TRP A 92 1.68 -1.66 -4.69
N GLU A 93 1.94 -0.93 -3.60
CA GLU A 93 0.87 -0.47 -2.73
C GLU A 93 0.27 0.81 -3.34
N ILE A 94 -0.95 0.70 -3.88
CA ILE A 94 -1.70 1.84 -4.40
C ILE A 94 -2.68 2.35 -3.35
N ALA A 95 -2.87 3.66 -3.30
CA ALA A 95 -3.73 4.34 -2.35
C ALA A 95 -4.77 5.21 -3.05
N HIS A 96 -6.02 5.11 -2.61
CA HIS A 96 -7.09 6.02 -3.00
C HIS A 96 -8.00 6.33 -1.79
N PRO A 97 -8.45 7.57 -1.58
CA PRO A 97 -9.26 7.94 -0.40
C PRO A 97 -10.51 7.08 -0.21
N ALA A 98 -11.16 6.65 -1.29
CA ALA A 98 -12.37 5.83 -1.24
C ALA A 98 -12.12 4.33 -1.01
N LEU A 99 -10.92 3.83 -1.33
CA LEU A 99 -10.60 2.39 -1.22
C LEU A 99 -9.62 2.09 -0.09
N GLY A 100 -8.86 3.08 0.38
CA GLY A 100 -7.73 2.88 1.26
C GLY A 100 -6.47 2.49 0.48
N ARG A 101 -5.61 1.69 1.12
CA ARG A 101 -4.32 1.25 0.57
C ARG A 101 -4.35 -0.23 0.29
N HIS A 102 -3.87 -0.63 -0.89
CA HIS A 102 -3.90 -2.01 -1.34
C HIS A 102 -2.65 -2.38 -2.12
N ALA A 103 -2.09 -3.54 -1.81
CA ALA A 103 -1.04 -4.15 -2.62
C ALA A 103 -1.66 -4.75 -3.89
N VAL A 104 -1.30 -4.21 -5.04
CA VAL A 104 -1.79 -4.61 -6.35
C VAL A 104 -0.60 -4.95 -7.24
N PHE A 105 -0.68 -6.10 -7.89
CA PHE A 105 0.30 -6.47 -8.90
C PHE A 105 0.02 -5.67 -10.18
N LEU A 106 0.97 -4.84 -10.58
CA LEU A 106 0.90 -4.04 -11.79
C LEU A 106 1.88 -4.60 -12.81
N SER A 107 1.42 -4.85 -14.03
CA SER A 107 2.24 -5.27 -15.16
C SER A 107 2.09 -4.29 -16.32
N PRO A 108 3.18 -3.87 -16.99
CA PRO A 108 3.10 -3.09 -18.21
C PRO A 108 2.23 -3.78 -19.26
N SER A 109 1.25 -3.04 -19.80
CA SER A 109 0.32 -3.48 -20.84
C SER A 109 0.74 -2.96 -22.23
N ASP A 110 1.62 -1.96 -22.26
CA ASP A 110 2.18 -1.36 -23.47
C ASP A 110 3.72 -1.43 -23.49
N ALA A 111 4.31 -1.30 -24.68
CA ALA A 111 5.76 -1.35 -24.86
C ALA A 111 6.47 -0.10 -24.29
N GLN A 112 5.74 0.99 -24.12
CA GLN A 112 6.22 2.27 -23.62
C GLN A 112 6.14 2.36 -22.09
N GLY A 113 5.47 1.41 -21.43
CA GLY A 113 5.27 1.40 -19.98
C GLY A 113 4.43 2.59 -19.49
N GLY A 114 3.54 3.13 -20.33
CA GLY A 114 2.57 4.17 -19.98
C GLY A 114 1.24 3.59 -19.52
N LEU A 115 0.96 2.32 -19.79
CA LEU A 115 -0.22 1.60 -19.36
C LEU A 115 0.20 0.41 -18.50
N LEU A 116 -0.40 0.30 -17.31
CA LEU A 116 -0.24 -0.81 -16.41
C LEU A 116 -1.58 -1.53 -16.25
N GLU A 117 -1.56 -2.85 -16.34
CA GLU A 117 -2.70 -3.69 -16.01
C GLU A 117 -2.53 -4.28 -14.61
N ALA A 118 -3.61 -4.25 -13.82
CA ALA A 118 -3.78 -5.03 -12.62
C ALA A 118 -4.83 -6.10 -12.85
N VAL A 119 -4.44 -7.37 -12.71
CA VAL A 119 -5.37 -8.49 -12.82
C VAL A 119 -5.74 -8.97 -11.43
N PHE A 120 -7.01 -8.80 -11.07
CA PHE A 120 -7.58 -9.37 -9.86
C PHE A 120 -8.23 -10.70 -10.24
N ASN A 121 -7.71 -11.79 -9.69
CA ASN A 121 -8.31 -13.11 -9.85
C ASN A 121 -8.48 -13.77 -8.48
N ARG A 122 -9.50 -13.33 -7.74
CA ARG A 122 -9.88 -13.93 -6.45
C ARG A 122 -11.21 -14.66 -6.64
N GLY A 123 -11.13 -15.84 -7.25
CA GLY A 123 -12.22 -16.81 -7.37
C GLY A 123 -12.20 -17.82 -6.23
#